data_AF-M0CZY4-F1
#
_entry.id   AF-M0CZY4-F1
#
_cell.length_a   1.000
_cell.length_b   1.000
_cell.length_c   1.000
_cell.angle_alpha   90.00
_cell.angle_beta   90.00
_cell.angle_gamma   90.00
#
_symmetry.space_group_name_H-M   'P 1'
#
loop_
_entity.id
_entity.type
_entity.pdbx_description
1 polymer ?
#
loop_
_entity_poly.entity_id
_entity_poly.type
_entity_poly.pdbx_seq_one_letter_code
_entity_poly.pdbx_strand_id
1 'polypeptide(L)'
;MASASDPDYLRFFPYEEPYDHQTEAMGTIYDALDERRNVLFEGATGTGKTLSALAPALEYARETGKTVVITTNVHQQMRQFVREAAAITDQEPIRAVVFQGKASMCHIDVGYEECQALRDTTRELVDAEENRAELEDQQRALLEESRDGSAEAADARGAVMDELDAVEDEIEQLREDRTVCDHYYRNLTADTDAFYGWLYDDVRTPEDVYGYAEREGMCGYELLK
;
A
#
# COMPACT_ATOMS: atom_id res chain seq x y z
N MET A 1 27.28 -40.41 3.02
CA MET A 1 26.59 -39.66 1.95
C MET A 1 25.76 -38.60 2.66
N ALA A 2 26.30 -37.39 2.78
CA ALA A 2 25.54 -36.27 3.32
C ALA A 2 24.45 -35.94 2.31
N SER A 3 23.18 -35.97 2.71
CA SER A 3 22.10 -35.45 1.88
C SER A 3 22.38 -33.98 1.64
N ALA A 4 22.53 -33.57 0.38
CA ALA A 4 22.46 -32.16 0.05
C ALA A 4 21.11 -31.67 0.58
N SER A 5 21.13 -30.67 1.46
CA SER A 5 19.92 -29.97 1.84
C SER A 5 19.30 -29.42 0.57
N ASP A 6 18.00 -29.63 0.41
CA ASP A 6 17.24 -29.02 -0.67
C ASP A 6 17.48 -27.50 -0.69
N PRO A 7 17.58 -26.86 -1.87
CA PRO A 7 17.78 -25.42 -1.95
C PRO A 7 16.70 -24.64 -1.19
N ASP A 8 17.11 -23.59 -0.47
CA ASP A 8 16.23 -22.84 0.43
C ASP A 8 15.01 -22.25 -0.27
N TYR A 9 15.15 -21.83 -1.53
CA TYR A 9 14.06 -21.27 -2.34
C TYR A 9 12.92 -22.25 -2.62
N LEU A 10 13.10 -23.57 -2.43
CA LEU A 10 12.02 -24.55 -2.60
C LEU A 10 10.90 -24.39 -1.57
N ARG A 11 11.13 -23.67 -0.46
CA ARG A 11 10.06 -23.26 0.47
C ARG A 11 8.98 -22.40 -0.21
N PHE A 12 9.30 -21.73 -1.31
CA PHE A 12 8.36 -20.94 -2.12
C PHE A 12 7.85 -21.69 -3.35
N PHE A 13 8.05 -23.01 -3.44
CA PHE A 13 7.50 -23.82 -4.50
C PHE A 13 6.26 -24.59 -3.98
N PRO A 14 5.03 -24.26 -4.42
CA PRO A 14 3.80 -24.69 -3.75
C PRO A 14 3.28 -26.10 -4.15
N TYR A 15 4.08 -26.86 -4.88
CA TYR A 15 3.71 -28.20 -5.37
C TYR A 15 4.70 -29.24 -4.85
N GLU A 16 4.31 -30.51 -4.87
CA GLU A 16 5.08 -31.62 -4.27
C GLU A 16 6.56 -31.60 -4.68
N GLU A 17 6.85 -31.57 -5.98
CA GLU A 17 8.22 -31.50 -6.50
C GLU A 17 8.28 -30.70 -7.82
N PRO A 18 9.34 -29.88 -8.03
CA PRO A 18 9.59 -29.25 -9.31
C PRO A 18 10.06 -30.26 -10.35
N TYR A 19 9.75 -30.01 -11.63
CA TYR A 19 10.37 -30.77 -12.72
C TYR A 19 11.87 -30.42 -12.85
N ASP A 20 12.68 -31.35 -13.38
CA ASP A 20 14.12 -31.16 -13.56
C ASP A 20 14.49 -29.83 -14.24
N HIS A 21 13.75 -29.46 -15.31
CA HIS A 21 13.98 -28.21 -16.03
C HIS A 21 13.63 -26.96 -15.21
N GLN A 22 12.70 -27.07 -14.26
CA GLN A 22 12.38 -25.98 -13.33
C GLN A 22 13.47 -25.84 -12.27
N THR A 23 14.00 -26.96 -11.76
CA THR A 23 15.11 -26.97 -10.80
C THR A 23 16.36 -26.33 -11.38
N GLU A 24 16.73 -26.69 -12.60
CA GLU A 24 17.86 -26.08 -13.32
C GLU A 24 17.64 -24.58 -13.56
N ALA A 25 16.43 -24.19 -13.98
CA ALA A 25 16.09 -22.79 -14.20
C ALA A 25 16.13 -21.97 -12.89
N MET A 26 15.61 -22.52 -11.79
CA MET A 26 15.60 -21.84 -10.48
C MET A 26 17.02 -21.59 -9.98
N GLY A 27 17.90 -22.60 -10.05
CA GLY A 27 19.31 -22.45 -9.66
C GLY A 27 20.01 -21.37 -10.50
N THR A 28 19.83 -21.42 -11.83
CA THR A 28 20.41 -20.42 -12.74
C THR A 28 19.93 -19.00 -12.44
N ILE A 29 18.65 -18.83 -12.11
CA ILE A 29 18.06 -17.53 -11.79
C ILE A 29 18.58 -17.02 -10.44
N TYR A 30 18.65 -17.89 -9.42
CA TYR A 30 19.17 -17.53 -8.11
C TYR A 30 20.63 -17.07 -8.19
N ASP A 31 21.49 -17.84 -8.87
CA ASP A 31 22.91 -17.48 -9.08
C ASP A 31 23.04 -16.14 -9.84
N ALA A 32 22.21 -15.92 -10.86
CA ALA A 32 22.22 -14.68 -11.62
C ALA A 32 21.79 -13.47 -10.77
N LEU A 33 20.85 -13.64 -9.84
CA LEU A 33 20.45 -12.58 -8.91
C LEU A 33 21.59 -12.20 -7.96
N ASP A 34 22.31 -13.19 -7.42
CA ASP A 34 23.49 -12.96 -6.58
C ASP A 34 24.60 -12.22 -7.34
N GLU A 35 24.85 -12.64 -8.58
CA GLU A 35 25.82 -12.01 -9.48
C GLU A 35 25.32 -10.70 -10.12
N ARG A 36 24.09 -10.26 -9.80
CA ARG A 36 23.46 -9.03 -10.35
C ARG A 36 23.40 -9.00 -11.87
N ARG A 37 23.09 -10.14 -12.50
CA ARG A 37 22.93 -10.31 -13.94
C ARG A 37 21.46 -10.45 -14.34
N ASN A 38 21.17 -10.08 -15.59
CA ASN A 38 19.86 -10.31 -16.18
C ASN A 38 19.76 -11.73 -16.74
N VAL A 39 18.58 -12.34 -16.62
CA VAL A 39 18.26 -13.66 -17.20
C VAL A 39 17.17 -13.50 -18.24
N LEU A 40 17.40 -14.03 -19.44
CA LEU A 40 16.36 -14.26 -20.44
C LEU A 40 15.97 -15.73 -20.38
N PHE A 41 14.73 -16.00 -19.95
CA PHE A 41 14.23 -17.36 -19.81
C PHE A 41 13.09 -17.62 -20.80
N GLU A 42 13.35 -18.47 -21.80
CA GLU A 42 12.37 -18.92 -22.78
C GLU A 42 11.87 -20.33 -22.43
N GLY A 43 10.55 -20.52 -22.54
CA GLY A 43 9.91 -21.83 -22.35
C GLY A 43 8.49 -21.82 -22.89
N ALA A 44 7.92 -22.99 -23.15
CA ALA A 44 6.54 -23.11 -23.62
C ALA A 44 5.52 -22.62 -22.58
N THR A 45 4.29 -22.36 -22.99
CA THR A 45 3.21 -22.05 -22.04
C THR A 45 2.94 -23.27 -21.15
N GLY A 46 2.68 -23.04 -19.86
CA GLY A 46 2.40 -24.11 -18.90
C GLY A 46 3.63 -24.89 -18.39
N THR A 47 4.86 -24.54 -18.76
CA THR A 47 6.08 -25.21 -18.24
C THR A 47 6.51 -24.73 -16.85
N GLY A 48 5.66 -23.94 -16.18
CA GLY A 48 5.92 -23.40 -14.84
C GLY A 48 6.95 -22.27 -14.77
N LYS A 49 7.09 -21.48 -15.85
CA LYS A 49 8.06 -20.37 -15.92
C LYS A 49 7.95 -19.38 -14.76
N THR A 50 6.72 -19.07 -14.37
CA THR A 50 6.44 -18.09 -13.32
C THR A 50 7.01 -18.56 -11.99
N LEU A 51 6.67 -19.77 -11.53
CA LEU A 51 7.22 -20.33 -10.29
C LEU A 51 8.73 -20.51 -10.35
N SER A 52 9.27 -20.94 -11.50
CA SER A 52 10.71 -21.08 -11.69
C SER A 52 11.48 -19.75 -11.57
N ALA A 53 10.83 -18.61 -11.85
CA ALA A 53 11.43 -17.29 -11.60
C ALA A 53 11.09 -16.74 -10.21
N LEU A 54 9.87 -16.97 -9.73
CA LEU A 54 9.33 -16.38 -8.51
C LEU A 54 9.95 -16.98 -7.25
N ALA A 55 10.06 -18.31 -7.16
CA ALA A 55 10.60 -18.97 -5.98
C ALA A 55 12.05 -18.52 -5.64
N PRO A 56 13.03 -18.56 -6.57
CA PRO A 56 14.38 -18.06 -6.28
C PRO A 56 14.41 -16.54 -6.05
N ALA A 57 13.55 -15.77 -6.72
CA ALA A 57 13.47 -14.33 -6.49
C ALA A 57 12.97 -13.98 -5.09
N LEU A 58 11.98 -14.72 -4.56
CA LEU A 58 11.45 -14.54 -3.20
C LEU A 58 12.49 -14.88 -2.13
N GLU A 59 13.24 -15.97 -2.31
CA GLU A 59 14.35 -16.31 -1.40
C GLU A 59 15.41 -15.23 -1.39
N TYR A 60 15.93 -14.86 -2.56
CA TYR A 60 16.92 -13.80 -2.67
C TYR A 60 16.43 -12.47 -2.09
N ALA A 61 15.15 -12.13 -2.31
CA ALA A 61 14.54 -10.95 -1.75
C ALA A 61 14.47 -10.99 -0.22
N ARG A 62 14.12 -12.16 0.35
CA ARG A 62 14.08 -12.37 1.79
C ARG A 62 15.47 -12.25 2.43
N GLU A 63 16.49 -12.85 1.82
CA GLU A 63 17.88 -12.80 2.30
C GLU A 63 18.48 -11.39 2.26
N THR A 64 18.08 -10.59 1.26
CA THR A 64 18.68 -9.27 1.00
C THR A 64 17.79 -8.09 1.39
N GLY A 65 16.61 -8.33 1.94
CA GLY A 65 15.63 -7.29 2.28
C GLY A 65 15.13 -6.49 1.07
N LYS A 66 14.96 -7.15 -0.07
CA LYS A 66 14.48 -6.54 -1.33
C LYS A 66 13.00 -6.87 -1.60
N THR A 67 12.41 -6.17 -2.56
CA THR A 67 11.05 -6.42 -3.06
C THR A 67 11.12 -7.02 -4.46
N VAL A 68 10.32 -8.08 -4.70
CA VAL A 68 10.14 -8.66 -6.04
C VAL A 68 9.03 -7.88 -6.76
N VAL A 69 9.34 -7.36 -7.95
CA VAL A 69 8.35 -6.66 -8.80
C VAL A 69 8.10 -7.47 -10.05
N ILE A 70 6.84 -7.75 -10.33
CA ILE A 70 6.41 -8.51 -11.51
C ILE A 70 5.48 -7.64 -12.35
N THR A 71 5.81 -7.53 -13.63
CA THR A 71 5.03 -6.74 -14.59
C THR A 71 4.54 -7.65 -15.71
N THR A 72 3.23 -7.60 -15.99
CA THR A 72 2.61 -8.29 -17.13
C THR A 72 1.61 -7.37 -17.81
N ASN A 73 1.50 -7.49 -19.13
CA ASN A 73 0.50 -6.79 -19.94
C ASN A 73 -0.73 -7.67 -20.27
N VAL A 74 -0.83 -8.89 -19.71
CA VAL A 74 -1.91 -9.84 -20.01
C VAL A 74 -2.69 -10.20 -18.75
N HIS A 75 -3.99 -9.83 -18.68
CA HIS A 75 -4.85 -10.12 -17.52
C HIS A 75 -4.89 -11.61 -17.13
N GLN A 76 -4.81 -12.53 -18.10
CA GLN A 76 -4.77 -13.97 -17.80
C GLN A 76 -3.48 -14.39 -17.07
N GLN A 77 -2.34 -13.77 -17.39
CA GLN A 77 -1.07 -14.03 -16.70
C GLN A 77 -1.11 -13.50 -15.27
N MET A 78 -1.72 -12.31 -15.06
CA MET A 78 -1.95 -11.76 -13.71
C MET A 78 -2.77 -12.73 -12.85
N ARG A 79 -3.87 -13.28 -13.38
CA ARG A 79 -4.69 -14.26 -12.63
C ARG A 79 -3.92 -15.53 -12.29
N GLN A 80 -3.04 -15.99 -13.18
CA GLN A 80 -2.17 -17.13 -12.87
C GLN A 80 -1.18 -16.80 -11.76
N PHE A 81 -0.55 -15.63 -11.83
CA PHE A 81 0.37 -15.16 -10.79
C PHE A 81 -0.32 -15.08 -9.43
N VAL A 82 -1.53 -14.50 -9.36
CA VAL A 82 -2.30 -14.43 -8.10
C VAL A 82 -2.52 -15.82 -7.50
N ARG A 83 -2.92 -16.81 -8.32
CA ARG A 83 -3.12 -18.18 -7.83
C ARG A 83 -1.83 -18.83 -7.34
N GLU A 84 -0.73 -18.64 -8.05
CA GLU A 84 0.56 -19.20 -7.68
C GLU A 84 1.09 -18.53 -6.40
N ALA A 85 0.97 -17.21 -6.27
CA ALA A 85 1.35 -16.48 -5.06
C ALA A 85 0.48 -16.83 -3.85
N ALA A 86 -0.83 -17.05 -4.03
CA ALA A 86 -1.72 -17.53 -2.97
C ALA A 86 -1.31 -18.93 -2.50
N ALA A 87 -1.04 -19.85 -3.45
CA ALA A 87 -0.56 -21.19 -3.12
C ALA A 87 0.80 -21.17 -2.39
N ILE A 88 1.69 -20.21 -2.70
CA ILE A 88 2.91 -19.98 -1.92
C ILE A 88 2.57 -19.51 -0.51
N THR A 89 1.67 -18.54 -0.38
CA THR A 89 1.26 -17.97 0.91
C THR A 89 0.69 -19.01 1.88
N ASP A 90 0.00 -20.03 1.36
CA ASP A 90 -0.54 -21.15 2.15
C ASP A 90 0.54 -21.97 2.90
N GLN A 91 1.76 -22.03 2.37
CA GLN A 91 2.88 -22.79 2.96
C GLN A 91 3.96 -21.91 3.57
N GLU A 92 4.23 -20.76 2.97
CA GLU A 92 5.27 -19.82 3.36
C GLU A 92 4.72 -18.39 3.15
N PRO A 93 4.31 -17.70 4.24
CA PRO A 93 3.67 -16.41 4.13
C PRO A 93 4.52 -15.38 3.38
N ILE A 94 3.90 -14.74 2.38
CA ILE A 94 4.48 -13.61 1.65
C ILE A 94 3.55 -12.42 1.70
N ARG A 95 4.12 -11.21 1.77
CA ARG A 95 3.35 -9.96 1.63
C ARG A 95 3.26 -9.63 0.15
N ALA A 96 2.09 -9.85 -0.45
CA ALA A 96 1.84 -9.60 -1.86
C ALA A 96 0.85 -8.44 -2.05
N VAL A 97 1.09 -7.61 -3.07
CA VAL A 97 0.17 -6.56 -3.52
C VAL A 97 0.00 -6.69 -5.03
N VAL A 98 -1.26 -6.72 -5.47
CA VAL A 98 -1.60 -6.76 -6.90
C VAL A 98 -2.23 -5.42 -7.27
N PHE A 99 -1.57 -4.70 -8.16
CA PHE A 99 -1.89 -3.31 -8.44
C PHE A 99 -2.23 -3.11 -9.93
N GLN A 100 -3.23 -2.28 -10.20
CA GLN A 100 -3.60 -1.82 -11.54
C GLN A 100 -3.54 -0.30 -11.63
N GLY A 101 -3.56 0.21 -12.86
CA GLY A 101 -3.57 1.65 -13.10
C GLY A 101 -4.82 2.32 -12.52
N LYS A 102 -4.71 3.62 -12.24
CA LYS A 102 -5.76 4.44 -11.64
C LYS A 102 -7.12 4.30 -12.29
N ALA A 103 -7.18 4.27 -13.63
CA ALA A 103 -8.42 4.16 -14.38
C ALA A 103 -9.22 2.88 -14.07
N SER A 104 -8.58 1.84 -13.52
CA SER A 104 -9.24 0.59 -13.13
C SER A 104 -9.59 0.51 -11.64
N MET A 105 -9.07 1.43 -10.83
CA MET A 105 -9.18 1.38 -9.35
C MET A 105 -9.77 2.65 -8.72
N CYS A 106 -10.07 3.68 -9.52
CA CYS A 106 -10.66 4.92 -9.01
C CYS A 106 -12.16 4.75 -8.77
N HIS A 107 -12.64 5.12 -7.59
CA HIS A 107 -14.06 5.02 -7.23
C HIS A 107 -14.93 6.14 -7.85
N ILE A 108 -14.30 7.23 -8.28
CA ILE A 108 -14.98 8.41 -8.85
C ILE A 108 -14.58 8.69 -10.31
N ASP A 109 -13.88 7.76 -10.95
CA ASP A 109 -13.54 7.78 -12.39
C ASP A 109 -12.82 9.04 -12.93
N VAL A 110 -12.06 9.74 -12.07
CA VAL A 110 -11.28 10.92 -12.49
C VAL A 110 -9.92 10.56 -13.12
N GLY A 111 -9.37 11.47 -13.92
CA GLY A 111 -8.04 11.35 -14.51
C GLY A 111 -6.90 11.52 -13.49
N TYR A 112 -5.65 11.28 -13.91
CA TYR A 112 -4.47 11.45 -13.04
C TYR A 112 -4.28 12.88 -12.54
N GLU A 113 -4.35 13.87 -13.43
CA GLU A 113 -4.13 15.28 -13.08
C GLU A 113 -5.21 15.80 -12.14
N GLU A 114 -6.48 15.52 -12.46
CA GLU A 114 -7.62 15.87 -11.60
C GLU A 114 -7.53 15.20 -10.24
N CYS A 115 -7.18 13.91 -10.19
CA CYS A 115 -6.96 13.24 -8.91
C CYS A 115 -5.81 13.83 -8.11
N GLN A 116 -4.74 14.26 -8.78
CA GLN A 116 -3.62 14.87 -8.09
C GLN A 116 -4.09 16.17 -7.42
N ALA A 117 -4.81 17.03 -8.14
CA ALA A 117 -5.41 18.23 -7.57
C ALA A 117 -6.33 17.92 -6.38
N LEU A 118 -7.25 16.95 -6.55
CA LEU A 118 -8.14 16.55 -5.47
C LEU A 118 -7.37 16.05 -4.24
N ARG A 119 -6.33 15.23 -4.44
CA ARG A 119 -5.51 14.70 -3.34
C ARG A 119 -4.73 15.79 -2.62
N ASP A 120 -4.17 16.74 -3.36
CA ASP A 120 -3.37 17.82 -2.78
C ASP A 120 -4.26 18.71 -1.90
N THR A 121 -5.43 19.12 -2.40
CA THR A 121 -6.43 19.86 -1.60
C THR A 121 -7.01 19.03 -0.45
N THR A 122 -7.18 17.72 -0.62
CA THR A 122 -7.62 16.83 0.47
C THR A 122 -6.59 16.78 1.61
N ARG A 123 -5.28 16.82 1.31
CA ARG A 123 -4.24 16.87 2.34
C ARG A 123 -4.25 18.20 3.05
N GLU A 124 -4.36 19.30 2.31
CA GLU A 124 -4.50 20.65 2.90
C GLU A 124 -5.69 20.69 3.88
N LEU A 125 -6.83 20.09 3.52
CA LEU A 125 -7.98 19.98 4.41
C LEU A 125 -7.67 19.19 5.70
N VAL A 126 -7.03 18.03 5.59
CA VAL A 126 -6.69 17.21 6.76
C VAL A 126 -5.67 17.93 7.66
N ASP A 127 -4.64 18.54 7.07
CA ASP A 127 -3.63 19.31 7.78
C ASP A 127 -4.27 20.49 8.54
N ALA A 128 -5.22 21.19 7.91
CA ALA A 128 -5.98 22.27 8.54
C ALA A 128 -6.86 21.77 9.70
N GLU A 129 -7.52 20.62 9.55
CA GLU A 129 -8.32 20.00 10.61
C GLU A 129 -7.48 19.53 11.80
N GLU A 130 -6.28 19.00 11.55
CA GLU A 130 -5.30 18.66 12.59
C GLU A 130 -4.82 19.92 13.32
N ASN A 131 -4.46 20.98 12.59
CA ASN A 131 -4.08 22.27 13.17
C ASN A 131 -5.21 22.85 14.05
N ARG A 132 -6.46 22.79 13.57
CA ARG A 132 -7.63 23.22 14.36
C ARG A 132 -7.69 22.46 15.69
N ALA A 133 -7.52 21.14 15.67
CA ALA A 133 -7.57 20.32 16.88
C ALA A 133 -6.43 20.68 17.86
N GLU A 134 -5.22 20.94 17.36
CA GLU A 134 -4.09 21.41 18.19
C GLU A 134 -4.37 22.78 18.83
N LEU A 135 -4.91 23.73 18.06
CA LEU A 135 -5.29 25.06 18.55
C LEU A 135 -6.42 24.99 19.59
N GLU A 136 -7.42 24.11 19.41
CA GLU A 136 -8.48 23.88 20.41
C GLU A 136 -7.92 23.36 21.74
N ASP A 137 -6.97 22.43 21.69
CA ASP A 137 -6.32 21.91 22.90
C ASP A 137 -5.44 22.96 23.57
N GLN A 138 -4.71 23.76 22.79
CA GLN A 138 -3.94 24.90 23.30
C GLN A 138 -4.84 25.97 23.93
N GLN A 139 -5.96 26.30 23.29
CA GLN A 139 -6.95 27.24 23.82
C GLN A 139 -7.50 26.76 25.17
N ARG A 140 -7.76 25.46 25.30
CA ARG A 140 -8.26 24.85 26.55
C ARG A 140 -7.22 24.94 27.67
N ALA A 141 -5.96 24.65 27.38
CA ALA A 141 -4.87 24.76 28.36
C ALA A 141 -4.68 26.22 28.84
N LEU A 142 -4.68 27.19 27.92
CA LEU A 142 -4.54 28.61 28.27
C LEU A 142 -5.73 29.13 29.07
N LEU A 143 -6.94 28.62 28.83
CA LEU A 143 -8.11 28.96 29.64
C LEU A 143 -7.97 28.51 31.09
N GLU A 144 -7.39 27.33 31.34
CA GLU A 144 -7.13 26.85 32.70
C GLU A 144 -6.09 27.74 33.40
N GLU A 145 -4.99 28.06 32.74
CA GLU A 145 -3.95 28.95 33.28
C GLU A 145 -4.45 30.38 33.53
N SER A 146 -5.28 30.92 32.64
CA SER A 146 -5.86 32.26 32.80
C SER A 146 -6.82 32.32 34.00
N ARG A 147 -7.54 31.23 34.32
CA ARG A 147 -8.39 31.15 35.52
C ARG A 147 -7.58 31.22 36.82
N ASP A 148 -6.31 30.83 36.78
CA ASP A 148 -5.37 30.98 37.89
C ASP A 148 -4.78 32.41 38.00
N GLY A 149 -5.24 33.33 37.14
CA GLY A 149 -4.96 34.77 37.22
C GLY A 149 -3.80 35.27 36.35
N SER A 150 -3.32 34.45 35.40
CA SER A 150 -2.29 34.83 34.43
C SER A 150 -2.86 35.76 33.34
N ALA A 151 -2.37 37.00 33.28
CA ALA A 151 -2.78 37.96 32.25
C ALA A 151 -2.15 37.62 30.89
N GLU A 152 -0.90 37.15 30.90
CA GLU A 152 -0.18 36.66 29.73
C GLU A 152 -0.90 35.48 29.07
N ALA A 153 -1.48 34.57 29.87
CA ALA A 153 -2.29 33.47 29.34
C ALA A 153 -3.60 33.95 28.68
N ALA A 154 -4.18 35.05 29.16
CA ALA A 154 -5.37 35.63 28.55
C ALA A 154 -5.06 36.25 27.17
N ASP A 155 -3.93 36.96 27.05
CA ASP A 155 -3.49 37.54 25.77
C ASP A 155 -3.12 36.44 24.76
N ALA A 156 -2.36 35.43 25.19
CA ALA A 156 -2.00 34.29 24.35
C ALA A 156 -3.24 33.52 23.87
N ARG A 157 -4.25 33.36 24.72
CA ARG A 157 -5.52 32.74 24.35
C ARG A 157 -6.24 33.54 23.26
N GLY A 158 -6.24 34.88 23.35
CA GLY A 158 -6.83 35.73 22.32
C GLY A 158 -6.22 35.48 20.94
N ALA A 159 -4.88 35.43 20.86
CA ALA A 159 -4.18 35.12 19.62
C ALA A 159 -4.51 33.72 19.06
N VAL A 160 -4.59 32.70 19.93
CA VAL A 160 -5.00 31.35 19.53
C VAL A 160 -6.43 31.31 18.99
N MET A 161 -7.34 32.12 19.56
CA MET A 161 -8.71 32.20 19.06
C MET A 161 -8.79 32.86 17.68
N ASP A 162 -8.04 33.94 17.46
CA ASP A 162 -7.97 34.58 16.13
C ASP A 162 -7.41 33.62 15.07
N GLU A 163 -6.42 32.79 15.43
CA GLU A 163 -5.85 31.76 14.55
C GLU A 163 -6.85 30.61 14.32
N LEU A 164 -7.57 30.18 15.35
CA LEU A 164 -8.61 29.16 15.23
C LEU A 164 -9.72 29.58 14.27
N ASP A 165 -10.22 30.82 14.39
CA ASP A 165 -11.24 31.37 13.49
C ASP A 165 -10.72 31.36 12.03
N ALA A 166 -9.46 31.74 11.80
CA ALA A 166 -8.85 31.71 10.46
C ALA A 166 -8.74 30.29 9.87
N VAL A 167 -8.37 29.30 10.68
CA VAL A 167 -8.31 27.89 10.26
C VAL A 167 -9.71 27.32 10.01
N GLU A 168 -10.70 27.69 10.81
CA GLU A 168 -12.10 27.29 10.58
C GLU A 168 -12.63 27.83 9.25
N ASP A 169 -12.37 29.10 8.93
CA ASP A 169 -12.72 29.71 7.64
C ASP A 169 -12.03 29.00 6.46
N GLU A 170 -10.75 28.59 6.62
CA GLU A 170 -10.01 27.83 5.61
C GLU A 170 -10.63 26.45 5.37
N ILE A 171 -10.95 25.70 6.43
CA ILE A 171 -11.61 24.39 6.35
C ILE A 171 -12.97 24.50 5.64
N GLU A 172 -13.75 25.53 5.96
CA GLU A 172 -15.04 25.77 5.30
C GLU A 172 -14.86 25.98 3.80
N GLN A 173 -13.93 26.84 3.39
CA GLN A 173 -13.63 27.11 1.98
C GLN A 173 -13.21 25.84 1.22
N LEU A 174 -12.29 25.05 1.79
CA LEU A 174 -11.81 23.81 1.19
C LEU A 174 -12.93 22.78 0.96
N ARG A 175 -13.90 22.73 1.88
CA ARG A 175 -15.06 21.83 1.77
C ARG A 175 -16.11 22.35 0.78
N GLU A 176 -16.34 23.66 0.74
CA GLU A 176 -17.32 24.28 -0.16
C GLU A 176 -16.93 24.16 -1.63
N ASP A 177 -15.64 24.28 -1.94
CA ASP A 177 -15.13 24.21 -3.31
C ASP A 177 -15.28 22.82 -3.95
N ARG A 178 -15.62 21.79 -3.16
CA ARG A 178 -15.76 20.38 -3.60
C ARG A 178 -14.56 19.86 -4.38
N THR A 179 -13.39 20.38 -4.04
CA THR A 179 -12.09 20.04 -4.61
C THR A 179 -11.39 18.96 -3.80
N VAL A 180 -12.11 18.23 -2.95
CA VAL A 180 -11.59 17.13 -2.14
C VAL A 180 -12.09 15.78 -2.66
N CYS A 181 -11.37 14.71 -2.33
CA CYS A 181 -11.78 13.34 -2.62
C CYS A 181 -12.12 12.62 -1.32
N ASP A 182 -13.41 12.39 -1.06
CA ASP A 182 -13.91 11.74 0.15
C ASP A 182 -13.25 10.38 0.41
N HIS A 183 -13.04 9.58 -0.66
CA HIS A 183 -12.36 8.30 -0.56
C HIS A 183 -10.92 8.42 -0.07
N TYR A 184 -10.20 9.44 -0.55
CA TYR A 184 -8.82 9.67 -0.13
C TYR A 184 -8.75 10.33 1.25
N TYR A 185 -9.67 11.25 1.56
CA TYR A 185 -9.83 11.84 2.88
C TYR A 185 -9.99 10.73 3.94
N ARG A 186 -10.82 9.71 3.63
CA ARG A 186 -11.01 8.58 4.54
C ARG A 186 -9.77 7.72 4.71
N ASN A 187 -8.90 7.61 3.70
CA ASN A 187 -7.60 6.94 3.88
C ASN A 187 -6.70 7.65 4.90
N LEU A 188 -6.80 8.98 5.01
CA LEU A 188 -5.98 9.79 5.90
C LEU A 188 -6.55 9.85 7.33
N THR A 189 -7.87 9.85 7.46
CA THR A 189 -8.56 10.13 8.73
C THR A 189 -9.12 8.90 9.43
N ALA A 190 -9.27 7.78 8.74
CA ALA A 190 -9.71 6.52 9.33
C ALA A 190 -8.53 5.57 9.62
N ASP A 191 -8.75 4.65 10.55
CA ASP A 191 -7.82 3.55 10.81
C ASP A 191 -7.78 2.60 9.59
N THR A 192 -6.58 2.41 9.03
CA THR A 192 -6.32 1.55 7.86
C THR A 192 -5.62 0.24 8.23
N ASP A 193 -5.35 -0.02 9.52
CA ASP A 193 -4.67 -1.24 9.96
C ASP A 193 -5.47 -2.50 9.62
N ALA A 194 -6.80 -2.41 9.72
CA ALA A 194 -7.70 -3.50 9.32
C ALA A 194 -7.57 -3.83 7.82
N PHE A 195 -7.39 -2.82 6.97
CA PHE A 195 -7.18 -3.02 5.54
C PHE A 195 -5.86 -3.75 5.28
N TYR A 196 -4.75 -3.31 5.88
CA TYR A 196 -3.45 -3.96 5.67
C TYR A 196 -3.38 -5.36 6.28
N GLY A 197 -4.03 -5.58 7.42
CA GLY A 197 -4.20 -6.92 8.00
C GLY A 197 -4.93 -7.85 7.03
N TRP A 198 -6.05 -7.40 6.46
CA TRP A 198 -6.79 -8.16 5.45
C TRP A 198 -5.99 -8.32 4.13
N LEU A 199 -5.25 -7.30 3.70
CA LEU A 199 -4.49 -7.29 2.46
C LEU A 199 -3.33 -8.29 2.49
N TYR A 200 -2.66 -8.45 3.63
CA TYR A 200 -1.49 -9.34 3.76
C TYR A 200 -1.80 -10.72 4.30
N ASP A 201 -3.06 -10.99 4.65
CA ASP A 201 -3.54 -12.31 5.07
C ASP A 201 -3.57 -13.31 3.88
N ASP A 202 -3.77 -12.83 2.66
CA ASP A 202 -3.75 -13.63 1.42
C ASP A 202 -3.52 -12.70 0.21
N VAL A 203 -3.35 -13.25 -0.99
CA VAL A 203 -3.12 -12.48 -2.22
C VAL A 203 -4.44 -11.94 -2.79
N ARG A 204 -4.73 -10.67 -2.50
CA ARG A 204 -5.95 -9.99 -2.97
C ARG A 204 -5.84 -9.54 -4.44
N THR A 205 -6.92 -9.71 -5.19
CA THR A 205 -7.02 -9.15 -6.55
C THR A 205 -7.31 -7.65 -6.53
N PRO A 206 -7.03 -6.91 -7.61
CA PRO A 206 -7.44 -5.50 -7.73
C PRO A 206 -8.94 -5.31 -7.52
N GLU A 207 -9.76 -6.25 -7.99
CA GLU A 207 -11.21 -6.24 -7.80
C GLU A 207 -11.61 -6.47 -6.33
N ASP A 208 -10.90 -7.32 -5.59
CA ASP A 208 -11.12 -7.51 -4.15
C ASP A 208 -10.81 -6.23 -3.38
N VAL A 209 -9.68 -5.59 -3.70
CA VAL A 209 -9.25 -4.32 -3.08
C VAL A 209 -10.25 -3.21 -3.38
N TYR A 210 -10.68 -3.09 -4.63
CA TYR A 210 -11.72 -2.13 -5.01
C TYR A 210 -13.00 -2.39 -4.22
N GLY A 211 -13.47 -3.64 -4.16
CA GLY A 211 -14.69 -3.98 -3.42
C GLY A 211 -14.58 -3.73 -1.92
N TYR A 212 -13.42 -3.96 -1.30
CA TYR A 212 -13.17 -3.62 0.10
C TYR A 212 -13.21 -2.11 0.30
N ALA A 213 -12.41 -1.37 -0.48
CA ALA A 213 -12.30 0.07 -0.34
C ALA A 213 -13.65 0.78 -0.59
N GLU A 214 -14.43 0.31 -1.56
CA GLU A 214 -15.79 0.82 -1.83
C GLU A 214 -16.70 0.68 -0.59
N ARG A 215 -16.71 -0.49 0.05
CA ARG A 215 -17.54 -0.73 1.25
C ARG A 215 -17.12 0.14 2.43
N GLU A 216 -15.81 0.35 2.57
CA GLU A 216 -15.25 1.17 3.64
C GLU A 216 -15.20 2.66 3.27
N GLY A 217 -15.64 3.07 2.07
CA GLY A 217 -15.57 4.45 1.59
C GLY A 217 -14.13 4.99 1.45
N MET A 218 -13.16 4.10 1.23
CA MET A 218 -11.74 4.39 1.09
C MET A 218 -11.32 4.45 -0.39
N CYS A 219 -10.12 4.97 -0.66
CA CYS A 219 -9.52 4.96 -2.00
C CYS A 219 -8.55 3.78 -2.13
N GLY A 220 -9.01 2.68 -2.74
CA GLY A 220 -8.19 1.47 -2.90
C GLY A 220 -6.91 1.69 -3.72
N TYR A 221 -6.95 2.59 -4.70
CA TYR A 221 -5.77 2.96 -5.51
C TYR A 221 -4.65 3.57 -4.66
N GLU A 222 -4.98 4.53 -3.79
CA GLU A 222 -3.99 5.21 -2.95
C GLU A 222 -3.57 4.38 -1.73
N LEU A 223 -4.39 3.42 -1.28
CA LEU A 223 -3.99 2.48 -0.23
C LEU A 223 -2.89 1.49 -0.67
N LEU A 224 -2.80 1.23 -1.99
CA LEU A 224 -1.79 0.32 -2.54
C LEU A 224 -0.53 1.02 -3.03
N LYS A 225 -0.53 2.35 -3.07
CA LYS A 225 0.56 3.17 -3.62
C LYS A 225 1.52 3.60 -2.52
#